data_AF-A0A9E5LN33-F1
#
_entry.id   AF-A0A9E5LN33-F1
#
_cell.length_a   1.000
_cell.length_b   1.000
_cell.length_c   1.000
_cell.angle_alpha   90.00
_cell.angle_beta   90.00
_cell.angle_gamma   90.00
#
_symmetry.space_group_name_H-M   'P 1'
#
loop_
_entity.id
_entity.type
_entity.pdbx_description
1 polymer ?
#
loop_
_entity_poly.entity_id
_entity_poly.type
_entity_poly.pdbx_seq_one_letter_code
_entity_poly.pdbx_strand_id
1 'polypeptide(L)'
;MENESTLSRRSLLCGLAVLTLGLLPDTAIAAGNVKVLANGKIEVLISKNTALRKVGGVVQFKDGTGRSLALVRTSTAVNGFRALNLSCTHEGATVGLSGGKWVCPAHRAEFALDGKVQAAPARRDLGTVSVKATKTKVTVG
;
A
#
# COMPACT_ATOMS: atom_id res chain seq x y z
N MET A 1 22.69 -52.75 -3.11
CA MET A 1 21.74 -53.85 -2.88
C MET A 1 21.47 -54.01 -1.39
N GLU A 2 20.86 -52.94 -0.87
CA GLU A 2 19.75 -52.85 0.08
C GLU A 2 19.50 -54.06 0.98
N ASN A 3 19.65 -53.86 2.30
CA ASN A 3 18.58 -54.15 3.25
C ASN A 3 18.80 -53.42 4.60
N GLU A 4 17.96 -52.41 4.84
CA GLU A 4 17.26 -52.08 6.09
C GLU A 4 17.97 -52.26 7.45
N SER A 5 18.11 -51.14 8.17
CA SER A 5 17.99 -51.13 9.63
C SER A 5 17.00 -50.05 10.05
N THR A 6 15.79 -50.51 10.37
CA THR A 6 14.72 -49.80 11.04
C THR A 6 15.24 -49.15 12.33
N LEU A 7 15.12 -47.83 12.44
CA LEU A 7 15.26 -47.16 13.73
C LEU A 7 13.98 -46.42 14.11
N SER A 8 13.59 -46.75 15.33
CA SER A 8 12.27 -46.65 15.91
C SER A 8 11.83 -45.21 16.20
N ARG A 9 10.52 -45.03 16.06
CA ARG A 9 9.73 -43.94 16.65
C ARG A 9 10.06 -43.85 18.16
N ARG A 10 10.21 -42.63 18.67
CA ARG A 10 10.46 -42.26 20.09
C ARG A 10 11.92 -42.32 20.54
N SER A 11 12.65 -41.24 20.27
CA SER A 11 13.63 -40.66 21.19
C SER A 11 13.91 -39.25 20.67
N LEU A 12 13.46 -38.22 21.39
CA LEU A 12 14.34 -37.29 22.13
C LEU A 12 15.08 -36.35 21.16
N LEU A 13 14.92 -35.03 21.11
CA LEU A 13 14.70 -34.05 22.17
C LEU A 13 14.18 -32.73 21.58
N CYS A 14 13.42 -32.02 22.42
CA CYS A 14 13.09 -30.62 22.29
C CYS A 14 14.33 -29.73 22.15
N GLY A 15 14.18 -28.66 21.37
CA GLY A 15 15.00 -27.46 21.54
C GLY A 15 15.75 -27.05 20.29
N LEU A 16 15.10 -26.24 19.47
CA LEU A 16 15.65 -25.03 18.81
C LEU A 16 14.58 -24.47 17.88
N ALA A 17 13.58 -23.83 18.47
CA ALA A 17 12.77 -22.87 17.74
C ALA A 17 13.64 -21.63 17.50
N VAL A 18 14.43 -21.65 16.42
CA VAL A 18 14.99 -20.41 15.89
C VAL A 18 13.82 -19.67 15.26
N LEU A 19 13.18 -18.82 16.07
CA LEU A 19 12.29 -17.77 15.59
C LEU A 19 13.18 -16.76 14.86
N THR A 20 13.48 -17.05 13.59
CA THR A 20 13.86 -15.99 12.66
C THR A 20 12.63 -15.08 12.52
N LEU A 21 12.55 -14.05 13.37
CA LEU A 21 11.80 -12.84 13.03
C LEU A 21 12.52 -12.19 11.84
N GLY A 22 12.38 -12.81 10.67
CA GLY A 22 12.70 -12.21 9.40
C GLY A 22 11.75 -11.06 9.19
N LEU A 23 12.29 -9.85 9.14
CA LEU A 23 11.59 -8.63 8.74
C LEU A 23 10.79 -8.91 7.46
N LEU A 24 9.47 -9.00 7.60
CA LEU A 24 8.60 -8.78 6.47
C LEU A 24 8.49 -7.26 6.32
N PRO A 25 8.79 -6.66 5.16
CA PRO A 25 8.22 -5.34 4.89
C PRO A 25 6.70 -5.52 4.88
N ASP A 26 6.00 -4.80 5.76
CA ASP A 26 4.54 -4.68 5.79
C ASP A 26 4.03 -3.98 4.52
N THR A 27 4.19 -4.61 3.36
CA THR A 27 3.51 -4.22 2.12
C THR A 27 2.49 -5.28 1.76
N ALA A 28 1.69 -5.73 2.74
CA ALA A 28 0.43 -6.40 2.45
C ALA A 28 -0.59 -5.33 2.07
N ILE A 29 -0.56 -4.91 0.79
CA ILE A 29 -1.58 -4.04 0.21
C ILE A 29 -2.81 -4.92 -0.03
N ALA A 30 -3.86 -4.71 0.78
CA ALA A 30 -5.09 -5.48 0.68
C ALA A 30 -5.81 -5.20 -0.65
N ALA A 31 -5.48 -5.97 -1.68
CA ALA A 31 -6.14 -5.94 -2.99
C ALA A 31 -7.61 -6.41 -2.94
N GLY A 32 -8.09 -6.93 -1.80
CA GLY A 32 -9.41 -7.55 -1.67
C GLY A 32 -10.60 -6.58 -1.67
N ASN A 33 -10.41 -5.26 -1.60
CA ASN A 33 -11.51 -4.33 -1.28
C ASN A 33 -11.57 -3.08 -2.17
N VAL A 34 -10.98 -3.16 -3.36
CA VAL A 34 -10.98 -2.11 -4.39
C VAL A 34 -11.67 -2.68 -5.63
N LYS A 35 -12.77 -2.06 -6.07
CA LYS A 35 -13.57 -2.51 -7.21
C LYS A 35 -13.41 -1.54 -8.37
N VAL A 36 -12.97 -2.03 -9.52
CA VAL A 36 -13.05 -1.27 -10.78
C VAL A 36 -14.49 -1.31 -11.29
N LEU A 37 -15.05 -0.15 -11.60
CA LEU A 37 -16.40 0.01 -12.13
C LEU A 37 -16.39 -0.03 -13.67
N ALA A 38 -17.53 -0.32 -14.28
CA ALA A 38 -17.68 -0.42 -15.73
C ALA A 38 -17.29 0.87 -16.49
N ASN A 39 -17.37 2.03 -15.84
CA ASN A 39 -16.97 3.32 -16.39
C ASN A 39 -15.49 3.69 -16.12
N GLY A 40 -14.67 2.73 -15.69
CA GLY A 40 -13.25 2.93 -15.41
C GLY A 40 -12.93 3.61 -14.07
N LYS A 41 -13.94 4.08 -13.33
CA LYS A 41 -13.76 4.59 -11.96
C LYS A 41 -13.49 3.45 -10.99
N ILE A 42 -12.99 3.80 -9.81
CA ILE A 42 -12.66 2.84 -8.76
C ILE A 42 -13.52 3.12 -7.54
N GLU A 43 -14.14 2.08 -7.00
CA GLU A 43 -14.89 2.14 -5.76
C GLU A 43 -14.12 1.44 -4.64
N VAL A 44 -13.99 2.12 -3.50
CA VAL A 44 -13.36 1.61 -2.29
C VAL A 44 -14.38 1.68 -1.16
N LEU A 45 -14.78 0.53 -0.61
CA LEU A 45 -15.69 0.48 0.54
C LEU A 45 -14.92 0.73 1.83
N ILE A 46 -15.28 1.77 2.59
CA ILE A 46 -14.58 2.12 3.83
C ILE A 46 -14.76 1.02 4.89
N SER A 47 -15.95 0.42 4.97
CA SER A 47 -16.25 -0.66 5.92
C SER A 47 -15.39 -1.91 5.70
N LYS A 48 -14.97 -2.16 4.44
CA LYS A 48 -14.09 -3.28 4.09
C LYS A 48 -12.60 -2.92 4.14
N ASN A 49 -12.26 -1.65 4.37
CA ASN A 49 -10.87 -1.18 4.43
C ASN A 49 -10.58 -0.58 5.80
N THR A 50 -10.11 -1.41 6.74
CA THR A 50 -9.83 -0.99 8.12
C THR A 50 -8.76 0.12 8.20
N ALA A 51 -7.79 0.13 7.28
CA ALA A 51 -6.79 1.19 7.17
C ALA A 51 -7.43 2.57 7.02
N LEU A 52 -8.43 2.72 6.14
CA LEU A 52 -9.08 4.01 5.83
C LEU A 52 -9.98 4.55 6.96
N ARG A 53 -10.15 3.77 8.05
CA ARG A 53 -10.88 4.23 9.23
C ARG A 53 -10.07 5.21 10.09
N LYS A 54 -8.74 5.22 9.95
CA LYS A 54 -7.84 6.10 10.71
C LYS A 54 -7.21 7.13 9.78
N VAL A 55 -7.02 8.35 10.28
CA VAL A 55 -6.22 9.37 9.58
C VAL A 55 -4.79 8.83 9.39
N GLY A 56 -4.23 9.04 8.20
CA GLY A 56 -2.97 8.45 7.76
C GLY A 56 -3.11 7.04 7.16
N GLY A 57 -4.32 6.46 7.17
CA GLY A 57 -4.59 5.19 6.50
C GLY A 57 -4.39 5.28 4.99
N VAL A 58 -3.76 4.26 4.40
CA VAL A 58 -3.44 4.20 2.97
C VAL A 58 -3.95 2.89 2.36
N VAL A 59 -4.50 2.97 1.15
CA VAL A 59 -4.76 1.82 0.27
C VAL A 59 -4.16 2.13 -1.09
N GLN A 60 -3.23 1.31 -1.57
CA GLN A 60 -2.66 1.46 -2.92
C GLN A 60 -3.35 0.49 -3.87
N PHE A 61 -3.47 0.86 -5.14
CA PHE A 61 -4.10 0.05 -6.18
C PHE A 61 -3.64 0.53 -7.56
N LYS A 62 -3.93 -0.26 -8.59
CA LYS A 62 -3.81 0.17 -9.99
C LYS A 62 -5.18 0.50 -10.54
N ASP A 63 -5.26 1.53 -11.37
CA ASP A 63 -6.48 1.80 -12.15
C ASP A 63 -6.57 0.89 -13.39
N GLY A 64 -7.66 1.02 -14.15
CA GLY A 64 -7.90 0.23 -15.37
C GLY A 64 -6.85 0.45 -16.47
N THR A 65 -6.03 1.50 -16.37
CA THR A 65 -4.91 1.78 -17.30
C THR A 65 -3.58 1.24 -16.78
N GLY A 66 -3.56 0.63 -15.59
CA GLY A 66 -2.35 0.12 -14.94
C GLY A 66 -1.56 1.16 -14.15
N ARG A 67 -2.06 2.40 -14.05
CA ARG A 67 -1.41 3.48 -13.29
C ARG A 67 -1.51 3.22 -11.79
N SER A 68 -0.37 3.31 -11.10
CA SER A 68 -0.28 3.13 -9.65
C SER A 68 -0.84 4.34 -8.90
N LEU A 69 -1.84 4.11 -8.07
CA LEU A 69 -2.53 5.12 -7.27
C LEU A 69 -2.51 4.76 -5.78
N ALA A 70 -2.70 5.76 -4.92
CA ALA A 70 -2.97 5.56 -3.50
C ALA A 70 -4.14 6.42 -3.02
N LEU A 71 -5.07 5.81 -2.29
CA LEU A 71 -6.10 6.53 -1.54
C LEU A 71 -5.62 6.70 -0.09
N VAL A 72 -5.52 7.95 0.35
CA VAL A 72 -5.05 8.34 1.68
C VAL A 72 -6.19 8.97 2.47
N ARG A 73 -6.40 8.55 3.72
CA ARG A 73 -7.31 9.22 4.67
C ARG A 73 -6.59 10.42 5.30
N THR A 74 -6.97 11.64 4.93
CA THR A 74 -6.30 12.87 5.36
C THR A 74 -6.96 13.53 6.57
N SER A 75 -8.24 13.26 6.86
CA SER A 75 -8.92 13.76 8.06
C SER A 75 -10.12 12.89 8.44
N THR A 76 -10.70 13.10 9.61
CA THR A 76 -11.90 12.37 10.06
C THR A 76 -13.20 12.80 9.35
N ALA A 77 -13.16 13.89 8.57
CA ALA A 77 -14.30 14.34 7.79
C ALA A 77 -14.70 13.32 6.69
N VAL A 78 -15.95 13.39 6.22
CA VAL A 78 -16.46 12.53 5.13
C VAL A 78 -15.63 12.72 3.87
N ASN A 79 -15.25 13.96 3.54
CA ASN A 79 -14.41 14.28 2.39
C ASN A 79 -12.92 14.26 2.72
N GLY A 80 -12.53 13.69 3.86
CA GLY A 80 -11.15 13.63 4.36
C GLY A 80 -10.30 12.59 3.64
N PHE A 81 -10.28 12.62 2.31
CA PHE A 81 -9.58 11.66 1.47
C PHE A 81 -8.83 12.35 0.33
N ARG A 82 -7.72 11.75 -0.10
CA ARG A 82 -6.97 12.17 -1.28
C ARG A 82 -6.51 10.97 -2.07
N ALA A 83 -6.74 10.97 -3.38
CA ALA A 83 -6.19 9.97 -4.28
C ALA A 83 -4.96 10.55 -4.99
N LEU A 84 -3.82 9.88 -4.81
CA LEU A 84 -2.51 10.27 -5.35
C LEU A 84 -2.16 9.41 -6.54
N ASN A 85 -1.61 10.02 -7.58
CA ASN A 85 -0.85 9.36 -8.62
C ASN A 85 0.58 9.14 -8.11
N LEU A 86 0.97 7.88 -7.97
CA LEU A 86 2.28 7.51 -7.41
C LEU A 86 3.43 7.67 -8.41
N SER A 87 3.20 8.28 -9.57
CA SER A 87 4.26 8.67 -10.49
C SER A 87 5.01 9.89 -9.95
N CYS A 88 6.31 9.71 -9.67
CA CYS A 88 7.19 10.79 -9.21
C CYS A 88 7.21 11.92 -10.24
N THR A 89 7.02 13.16 -9.79
CA THR A 89 6.94 14.33 -10.68
C THR A 89 8.29 14.82 -11.24
N HIS A 90 9.38 14.14 -10.87
CA HIS A 90 10.70 14.29 -11.49
C HIS A 90 10.72 13.65 -12.88
N GLU A 91 10.74 12.31 -12.94
CA GLU A 91 10.93 11.53 -14.19
C GLU A 91 9.95 10.34 -14.29
N GLY A 92 8.92 10.31 -13.44
CA GLY A 92 7.81 9.37 -13.60
C GLY A 92 7.94 8.03 -12.87
N ALA A 93 9.10 7.73 -12.28
CA ALA A 93 9.30 6.52 -11.47
C ALA A 93 8.22 6.37 -10.37
N THR A 94 7.73 5.16 -10.12
CA THR A 94 6.70 4.95 -9.09
C THR A 94 7.31 5.11 -7.69
N VAL A 95 6.71 5.96 -6.86
CA VAL A 95 7.12 6.16 -5.46
C VAL A 95 6.58 5.05 -4.56
N GLY A 96 7.35 4.68 -3.53
CA GLY A 96 6.95 3.71 -2.50
C GLY A 96 6.70 4.36 -1.16
N LEU A 97 5.87 3.75 -0.32
CA LEU A 97 5.64 4.22 1.06
C LEU A 97 6.78 3.76 1.97
N SER A 98 7.42 4.68 2.69
CA SER A 98 8.50 4.39 3.63
C SER A 98 8.45 5.39 4.78
N GLY A 99 8.35 4.93 6.03
CA GLY A 99 8.35 5.81 7.21
C GLY A 99 7.26 6.89 7.20
N GLY A 100 6.08 6.60 6.64
CA GLY A 100 4.97 7.56 6.57
C GLY A 100 5.09 8.63 5.48
N LYS A 101 6.05 8.50 4.57
CA LYS A 101 6.25 9.37 3.41
C LYS A 101 6.36 8.56 2.12
N TRP A 102 6.14 9.20 0.99
CA TRP A 102 6.38 8.62 -0.32
C TRP A 102 7.81 8.92 -0.74
N VAL A 103 8.56 7.89 -1.14
CA VAL A 103 9.95 8.01 -1.52
C VAL A 103 10.14 7.44 -2.92
N CYS A 104 10.73 8.25 -3.80
CA CYS A 104 11.13 7.82 -5.13
C CYS A 104 12.38 6.92 -5.02
N PRO A 105 12.35 5.68 -5.51
CA PRO A 105 13.51 4.79 -5.44
C PRO A 105 14.66 5.21 -6.37
N ALA A 106 14.38 5.98 -7.43
CA ALA A 106 15.40 6.38 -8.41
C ALA A 106 16.38 7.43 -7.86
N HIS A 107 15.84 8.56 -7.39
CA HIS A 107 16.64 9.73 -6.99
C HIS A 107 16.27 10.27 -5.62
N ARG A 108 15.53 9.49 -4.81
CA ARG A 108 15.21 9.79 -3.42
C ARG A 108 14.39 11.05 -3.17
N ALA A 109 13.71 11.57 -4.19
CA ALA A 109 12.67 12.59 -3.98
C ALA A 109 11.67 12.10 -2.93
N GLU A 110 11.32 12.97 -1.99
CA GLU A 110 10.41 12.65 -0.90
C GLU A 110 9.15 13.51 -0.98
N PHE A 111 8.01 12.90 -0.65
CA PHE A 111 6.73 13.57 -0.56
C PHE A 111 6.06 13.18 0.77
N ALA A 112 5.41 14.13 1.42
CA ALA A 112 4.57 13.88 2.58
C ALA A 112 3.43 12.90 2.22
N LEU A 113 2.81 12.28 3.22
CA LEU A 113 1.77 11.27 3.01
C LEU A 113 0.59 11.76 2.15
N ASP A 114 0.28 13.06 2.21
CA ASP A 114 -0.77 13.72 1.40
C ASP A 114 -0.31 14.12 -0.01
N GLY A 115 0.93 13.75 -0.40
CA GLY A 115 1.51 13.96 -1.71
C GLY A 115 2.32 15.26 -1.85
N LYS A 116 2.40 16.10 -0.82
CA LYS A 116 3.18 17.35 -0.88
C LYS A 116 4.67 17.07 -1.04
N VAL A 117 5.34 17.74 -1.96
CA VAL A 117 6.80 17.59 -2.12
C VAL A 117 7.53 18.05 -0.85
N GLN A 118 8.55 17.30 -0.44
CA GLN A 118 9.36 17.58 0.77
C GLN A 118 10.86 17.61 0.45
N ALA A 119 11.31 16.80 -0.51
CA ALA A 119 12.72 16.77 -0.90
C ALA A 119 12.91 16.67 -2.42
N ALA A 120 13.91 17.40 -2.89
CA ALA A 120 14.41 17.37 -4.27
C ALA A 120 14.89 15.94 -4.65
N PRO A 121 14.95 15.58 -5.95
CA PRO A 121 14.86 16.46 -7.13
C PRO A 121 13.45 16.77 -7.63
N ALA A 122 12.40 16.17 -7.07
CA ALA A 122 11.03 16.60 -7.41
C ALA A 122 10.79 18.04 -6.95
N ARG A 123 10.11 18.83 -7.79
CA ARG A 123 9.79 20.24 -7.50
C ARG A 123 8.29 20.53 -7.42
N ARG A 124 7.46 19.49 -7.55
CA ARG A 124 6.00 19.57 -7.58
C ARG A 124 5.42 18.42 -6.76
N ASP A 125 4.28 18.66 -6.14
CA ASP A 125 3.51 17.64 -5.44
C ASP A 125 3.16 16.47 -6.36
N LEU A 126 2.93 15.28 -5.78
CA LEU A 126 2.36 14.16 -6.52
C LEU A 126 1.04 14.57 -7.17
N GLY A 127 0.81 14.10 -8.40
CA GLY A 127 -0.45 14.35 -9.08
C GLY A 127 -1.63 13.76 -8.29
N THR A 128 -2.81 14.35 -8.43
CA THR A 128 -4.03 13.85 -7.76
C THR A 128 -5.06 13.37 -8.76
N VAL A 129 -5.90 12.43 -8.34
CA VAL A 129 -7.09 11.98 -9.06
C VAL A 129 -8.33 12.45 -8.31
N SER A 130 -9.39 12.81 -9.04
CA SER A 130 -10.66 13.24 -8.45
C SER A 130 -11.22 12.18 -7.49
N VAL A 131 -11.78 12.64 -6.38
CA VAL A 131 -12.38 11.78 -5.36
C VAL A 131 -13.79 12.26 -5.04
N LYS A 132 -14.74 11.33 -4.96
CA LYS A 132 -16.06 11.54 -4.37
C LYS A 132 -16.24 10.60 -3.18
N ALA A 133 -16.37 11.15 -1.99
CA ALA A 133 -16.51 10.37 -0.76
C ALA A 133 -17.93 10.46 -0.18
N THR A 134 -18.36 9.38 0.45
CA THR A 134 -19.54 9.31 1.32
C THR A 134 -19.14 8.70 2.66
N LYS A 135 -20.10 8.52 3.58
CA LYS A 135 -19.84 7.86 4.86
C LYS A 135 -19.36 6.40 4.71
N THR A 136 -19.72 5.73 3.61
CA THR A 136 -19.52 4.28 3.46
C THR A 136 -18.52 3.92 2.38
N LYS A 137 -18.29 4.80 1.39
CA LYS A 137 -17.44 4.50 0.24
C LYS A 137 -16.73 5.73 -0.31
N VAL A 138 -15.68 5.46 -1.06
CA VAL A 138 -14.92 6.45 -1.82
C VAL A 138 -14.86 6.02 -3.27
N THR A 139 -15.18 6.93 -4.19
CA THR A 139 -15.02 6.75 -5.63
C THR A 139 -13.85 7.58 -6.12
N VAL A 140 -12.93 6.97 -6.86
CA VAL A 140 -11.73 7.59 -7.43
C VAL A 140 -11.83 7.57 -8.96
N GLY A 141 -11.54 8.71 -9.58
CA GLY A 141 -11.75 8.96 -11.01
C GLY A 141 -13.14 9.47 -11.34
#